data_AF-A0A380TY30-F1
#
_entry.id   AF-A0A380TY30-F1
#
_cell.length_a   1.000
_cell.length_b   1.000
_cell.length_c   1.000
_cell.angle_alpha   90.00
_cell.angle_beta   90.00
_cell.angle_gamma   90.00
#
_symmetry.space_group_name_H-M   'P 1'
#
loop_
_entity.id
_entity.type
_entity.pdbx_description
1 polymer ?
#
loop_
_entity_poly.entity_id
_entity_poly.type
_entity_poly.pdbx_seq_one_letter_code
_entity_poly.pdbx_strand_id
1 'polypeptide(L)'
;MPTSGKFTYTGDAYLLAAGDPDKSFGSSKFEADFSTKKLTGTLTFDKLSGHNSVNVDGTISGNGFAGTAKSERFKNIDAFVEGKFYGEKAKELAGAFDSAKEKGAKLGDKSWGGVFGAKQIQK
;
A
#
# COMPACT_ATOMS: atom_id res chain seq x y z
N MET A 1 -16.97 -11.02 -0.68
CA MET A 1 -15.75 -10.86 -1.52
C MET A 1 -16.06 -11.33 -2.92
N PRO A 2 -15.64 -10.60 -3.99
CA PRO A 2 -15.64 -11.13 -5.34
C PRO A 2 -14.75 -12.37 -5.43
N THR A 3 -15.16 -13.38 -6.19
CA THR A 3 -14.37 -14.59 -6.47
C THR A 3 -13.63 -14.51 -7.81
N SER A 4 -13.94 -13.51 -8.62
CA SER A 4 -13.36 -13.24 -9.93
C SER A 4 -13.53 -11.78 -10.29
N GLY A 5 -12.86 -11.36 -11.36
CA GLY A 5 -12.93 -10.01 -11.89
C GLY A 5 -11.77 -9.14 -11.46
N LYS A 6 -11.57 -8.08 -12.23
CA LYS A 6 -10.46 -7.15 -12.10
C LYS A 6 -11.00 -5.76 -11.85
N PHE A 7 -10.60 -5.15 -10.73
CA PHE A 7 -11.17 -3.89 -10.26
C PHE A 7 -10.08 -2.88 -9.92
N THR A 8 -10.32 -1.62 -10.28
CA THR A 8 -9.44 -0.50 -9.95
C THR A 8 -9.97 0.24 -8.74
N TYR A 9 -9.07 0.61 -7.83
CA TYR A 9 -9.35 1.39 -6.64
C TYR A 9 -8.49 2.65 -6.63
N THR A 10 -9.06 3.76 -6.18
CA THR A 10 -8.33 5.03 -6.00
C THR A 10 -8.69 5.67 -4.68
N GLY A 11 -7.72 6.35 -4.07
CA GLY A 11 -7.94 7.14 -2.86
C GLY A 11 -6.65 7.81 -2.42
N ASP A 12 -6.44 7.82 -1.11
CA ASP A 12 -5.38 8.59 -0.45
C ASP A 12 -4.35 7.68 0.23
N ALA A 13 -3.19 8.26 0.49
CA ALA A 13 -2.10 7.63 1.22
C ALA A 13 -1.39 8.63 2.13
N TYR A 14 -0.78 8.10 3.19
CA TYR A 14 0.05 8.86 4.11
C TYR A 14 1.33 8.11 4.42
N LEU A 15 2.46 8.82 4.44
CA LEU A 15 3.78 8.26 4.68
C LEU A 15 4.52 9.01 5.79
N LEU A 16 5.21 8.25 6.63
CA LEU A 16 6.21 8.72 7.58
C LEU A 16 7.54 7.98 7.34
N ALA A 17 8.65 8.70 7.47
CA ALA A 17 9.99 8.12 7.43
C ALA A 17 10.84 8.69 8.57
N ALA A 18 11.63 7.83 9.21
CA ALA A 18 12.58 8.23 10.25
C ALA A 18 13.67 9.14 9.65
N GLY A 19 14.02 10.20 10.39
CA GLY A 19 14.99 11.20 9.93
C GLY A 19 14.46 12.16 8.86
N ASP A 20 13.23 11.99 8.39
CA ASP A 20 12.56 12.92 7.48
C ASP A 20 11.47 13.68 8.26
N PRO A 21 11.62 15.00 8.49
CA PRO A 21 10.62 15.78 9.22
C PRO A 21 9.30 15.89 8.45
N ASP A 22 9.31 15.63 7.15
CA ASP A 22 8.16 15.81 6.27
C ASP A 22 7.36 14.52 6.10
N LYS A 23 6.36 14.36 6.98
CA LYS A 23 5.24 13.46 6.72
C LYS A 23 4.59 13.85 5.40
N SER A 24 4.29 12.87 4.55
CA SER A 24 3.82 13.12 3.19
C SER A 24 2.42 12.58 2.98
N PHE A 25 1.52 13.45 2.53
CA PHE A 25 0.22 13.05 1.98
C PHE A 25 0.39 12.69 0.51
N GLY A 26 -0.48 11.84 0.01
CA GLY A 26 -0.41 11.34 -1.33
C GLY A 26 -1.68 10.67 -1.80
N SER A 27 -1.64 10.17 -3.02
CA SER A 27 -2.70 9.39 -3.63
C SER A 27 -2.35 7.90 -3.64
N SER A 28 -3.38 7.06 -3.67
CA SER A 28 -3.26 5.63 -3.83
C SER A 28 -4.05 5.14 -5.04
N LYS A 29 -3.46 4.23 -5.81
CA LYS A 29 -4.13 3.54 -6.91
C LYS A 29 -3.79 2.06 -6.85
N PHE A 30 -4.81 1.21 -6.87
CA PHE A 30 -4.66 -0.22 -6.82
C PHE A 30 -5.45 -0.91 -7.93
N GLU A 31 -4.98 -2.10 -8.27
CA GLU A 31 -5.64 -3.04 -9.15
C GLU A 31 -5.71 -4.39 -8.46
N ALA A 32 -6.93 -4.85 -8.18
CA ALA A 32 -7.18 -6.16 -7.59
C ALA A 32 -7.73 -7.09 -8.67
N ASP A 33 -7.01 -8.18 -8.93
CA ASP A 33 -7.46 -9.28 -9.75
C ASP A 33 -7.86 -10.46 -8.84
N PHE A 34 -9.16 -10.61 -8.59
CA PHE A 34 -9.69 -11.68 -7.75
C PHE A 34 -9.62 -13.05 -8.43
N SER A 35 -9.48 -13.10 -9.76
CA SER A 35 -9.33 -14.36 -10.50
C SER A 35 -7.94 -14.95 -10.28
N THR A 36 -6.90 -14.12 -10.33
CA THR A 36 -5.50 -14.55 -10.11
C THR A 36 -5.02 -14.34 -8.67
N LYS A 37 -5.87 -13.76 -7.81
CA LYS A 37 -5.57 -13.42 -6.41
C LYS A 37 -4.37 -12.48 -6.28
N LYS A 38 -4.21 -11.53 -7.20
CA LYS A 38 -3.12 -10.55 -7.19
C LYS A 38 -3.64 -9.15 -6.87
N LEU A 39 -2.84 -8.40 -6.12
CA LEU A 39 -3.02 -6.97 -5.88
C LEU A 39 -1.74 -6.25 -6.29
N THR A 40 -1.86 -5.30 -7.21
CA THR A 40 -0.78 -4.35 -7.52
C THR A 40 -1.22 -2.94 -7.16
N GLY A 41 -0.28 -2.07 -6.85
CA GLY A 41 -0.60 -0.68 -6.56
C GLY A 41 0.57 0.27 -6.70
N THR A 42 0.23 1.55 -6.82
CA THR A 42 1.17 2.67 -6.78
C THR A 42 0.61 3.70 -5.81
N LEU A 43 1.43 4.07 -4.83
CA LEU A 43 1.20 5.23 -3.97
C LEU A 43 2.12 6.35 -4.45
N THR A 44 1.58 7.56 -4.54
CA THR A 44 2.33 8.74 -5.03
C THR A 44 2.24 9.85 -3.98
N PHE A 45 3.39 10.35 -3.54
CA PHE A 45 3.49 11.25 -2.39
C PHE A 45 4.10 12.61 -2.77
N ASP A 46 3.45 13.70 -2.40
CA ASP A 46 3.78 15.03 -2.91
C ASP A 46 5.15 15.53 -2.45
N LYS A 47 5.55 15.19 -1.22
CA LYS A 47 6.81 15.66 -0.62
C LYS A 47 8.02 14.76 -0.83
N LEU A 48 7.86 13.63 -1.54
CA LEU A 48 8.97 12.73 -1.86
C LEU A 48 9.68 13.21 -3.15
N SER A 49 10.53 14.23 -3.02
CA SER A 49 11.20 14.88 -4.16
C SER A 49 12.06 13.90 -4.99
N GLY A 50 11.85 13.91 -6.32
CA GLY A 50 12.59 13.08 -7.29
C GLY A 50 12.22 11.59 -7.33
N HIS A 51 11.66 11.03 -6.26
CA HIS A 51 11.28 9.62 -6.13
C HIS A 51 9.97 9.46 -5.35
N ASN A 52 8.88 9.98 -5.91
CA ASN A 52 7.60 10.13 -5.23
C ASN A 52 6.73 8.87 -5.16
N SER A 53 7.15 7.78 -5.79
CA SER A 53 6.35 6.56 -5.88
C SER A 53 6.78 5.47 -4.91
N VAL A 54 5.78 4.74 -4.41
CA VAL A 54 5.91 3.47 -3.70
C VAL A 54 5.06 2.45 -4.44
N ASN A 55 5.68 1.37 -4.92
CA ASN A 55 5.00 0.30 -5.66
C ASN A 55 4.69 -0.86 -4.73
N VAL A 56 3.45 -1.33 -4.78
CA VAL A 56 2.92 -2.45 -3.99
C VAL A 56 2.74 -3.67 -4.89
N ASP A 57 3.23 -4.81 -4.43
CA ASP A 57 2.96 -6.14 -5.01
C ASP A 57 2.50 -7.07 -3.89
N GLY A 58 1.28 -7.61 -4.02
CA GLY A 58 0.66 -8.43 -2.98
C GLY A 58 -0.22 -9.55 -3.51
N THR A 59 -0.52 -10.48 -2.61
CA THR A 59 -1.39 -11.63 -2.85
C THR A 59 -2.66 -11.50 -2.01
N ILE A 60 -3.80 -11.81 -2.62
CA ILE A 60 -5.12 -11.77 -1.98
C ILE A 60 -5.41 -13.14 -1.33
N SER A 61 -5.83 -13.12 -0.07
CA SER A 61 -6.27 -14.31 0.67
C SER A 61 -7.51 -13.98 1.52
N GLY A 62 -8.63 -14.65 1.22
CA GLY A 62 -9.92 -14.34 1.85
C GLY A 62 -10.35 -12.90 1.54
N ASN A 63 -10.60 -12.10 2.57
CA ASN A 63 -10.83 -10.66 2.45
C ASN A 63 -9.57 -9.82 2.73
N GLY A 64 -8.42 -10.46 2.93
CA GLY A 64 -7.14 -9.80 3.19
C GLY A 64 -6.22 -9.81 1.99
N PHE A 65 -5.14 -9.04 2.10
CA PHE A 65 -3.99 -9.14 1.22
C PHE A 65 -2.71 -8.83 2.02
N ALA A 66 -1.61 -9.43 1.59
CA ALA A 66 -0.29 -9.18 2.13
C ALA A 66 0.75 -9.16 0.99
N GLY A 67 1.85 -8.44 1.18
CA GLY A 67 2.82 -8.26 0.12
C GLY A 67 4.02 -7.41 0.52
N THR A 68 4.64 -6.80 -0.48
CA THR A 68 5.80 -5.90 -0.32
C THR A 68 5.53 -4.55 -0.95
N ALA A 69 6.18 -3.53 -0.41
CA ALA A 69 6.23 -2.18 -0.97
C ALA A 69 7.68 -1.76 -1.20
N LYS A 70 7.95 -1.19 -2.38
CA LYS A 70 9.29 -0.79 -2.82
C LYS A 70 9.29 0.66 -3.30
N SER A 71 10.36 1.38 -3.00
CA SER A 71 10.53 2.78 -3.40
C SER A 71 11.98 3.08 -3.78
N GLU A 72 12.16 3.89 -4.82
CA GLU A 72 13.48 4.41 -5.21
C GLU A 72 14.04 5.40 -4.19
N ARG A 73 13.21 6.02 -3.34
CA ARG A 73 13.69 6.86 -2.23
C ARG A 73 14.34 6.02 -1.14
N PHE A 74 13.72 4.87 -0.82
CA PHE A 74 14.08 3.99 0.30
C PHE A 74 14.79 2.72 -0.20
N LYS A 75 15.71 2.87 -1.16
CA LYS A 75 16.45 1.75 -1.76
C LYS A 75 17.07 0.85 -0.69
N ASN A 76 17.03 -0.44 -0.96
CA ASN A 76 17.57 -1.51 -0.09
C ASN A 76 16.82 -1.71 1.23
N ILE A 77 15.67 -1.06 1.41
CA ILE A 77 14.82 -1.22 2.58
C ILE A 77 13.39 -1.48 2.09
N ASP A 78 13.10 -2.76 1.82
CA ASP A 78 11.74 -3.19 1.48
C ASP A 78 10.80 -2.97 2.68
N ALA A 79 9.55 -2.62 2.40
CA ALA A 79 8.48 -2.58 3.38
C ALA A 79 7.51 -3.75 3.16
N PHE A 80 6.91 -4.23 4.24
CA PHE A 80 5.85 -5.24 4.21
C PHE A 80 4.50 -4.55 4.17
N VAL A 81 3.56 -5.12 3.42
CA VAL A 81 2.21 -4.59 3.25
C VAL A 81 1.22 -5.57 3.86
N GLU A 82 0.28 -5.06 4.65
CA GLU A 82 -0.90 -5.79 5.08
C GLU A 82 -2.15 -4.93 4.89
N GLY A 83 -3.24 -5.53 4.44
CA GLY A 83 -4.51 -4.82 4.35
C GLY A 83 -5.69 -5.74 4.08
N LYS A 84 -6.86 -5.13 3.96
CA LYS A 84 -8.13 -5.84 3.75
C LYS A 84 -9.04 -5.09 2.79
N PHE A 85 -9.97 -5.84 2.24
CA PHE A 85 -11.11 -5.35 1.51
C PHE A 85 -12.30 -5.18 2.45
N TYR A 86 -13.04 -4.09 2.26
CA TYR A 86 -14.16 -3.65 3.08
C TYR A 86 -15.40 -3.36 2.23
N GLY A 87 -16.55 -3.31 2.90
CA GLY A 87 -17.83 -3.05 2.26
C GLY A 87 -18.38 -4.21 1.43
N GLU A 88 -19.62 -4.05 1.01
CA GLU A 88 -20.31 -5.03 0.16
C GLU A 88 -19.50 -5.26 -1.13
N LYS A 89 -19.23 -6.53 -1.46
CA LYS A 89 -18.47 -6.92 -2.66
C LYS A 89 -17.09 -6.23 -2.79
N ALA A 90 -16.43 -5.93 -1.67
CA ALA A 90 -15.10 -5.30 -1.68
C ALA A 90 -15.08 -3.91 -2.36
N LYS A 91 -16.10 -3.08 -2.12
CA LYS A 91 -16.17 -1.71 -2.65
C LYS A 91 -15.03 -0.81 -2.19
N GLU A 92 -14.34 -1.16 -1.10
CA GLU A 92 -13.25 -0.38 -0.50
C GLU A 92 -12.09 -1.29 -0.11
N LEU A 93 -10.89 -0.73 -0.01
CA LEU A 93 -9.74 -1.37 0.59
C LEU A 93 -8.95 -0.37 1.45
N ALA A 94 -8.27 -0.89 2.46
CA ALA A 94 -7.32 -0.12 3.25
C ALA A 94 -6.22 -1.03 3.77
N GLY A 95 -5.05 -0.44 4.01
CA GLY A 95 -3.90 -1.18 4.50
C GLY A 95 -2.83 -0.26 5.07
N ALA A 96 -1.80 -0.91 5.61
CA ALA A 96 -0.60 -0.29 6.12
C ALA A 96 0.62 -0.95 5.49
N PHE A 97 1.72 -0.22 5.50
CA PHE A 97 3.01 -0.75 5.14
C PHE A 97 4.09 -0.18 6.05
N ASP A 98 5.10 -0.98 6.35
CA ASP A 98 6.23 -0.52 7.12
C ASP A 98 7.47 -1.38 6.87
N SER A 99 8.64 -0.78 7.12
CA SER A 99 9.93 -1.43 6.93
C SER A 99 10.45 -2.12 8.19
N ALA A 100 9.58 -2.49 9.14
CA ALA A 100 10.01 -3.31 10.26
C ALA A 100 10.44 -4.68 9.74
N LYS A 101 11.56 -5.21 10.23
CA LYS A 101 12.05 -6.53 9.82
C LYS A 101 11.12 -7.66 10.27
N GLU A 102 10.38 -7.42 11.35
CA GLU A 102 9.42 -8.34 11.94
C GLU A 102 8.41 -7.56 12.78
N LYS A 103 7.25 -8.19 13.02
CA LYS A 103 6.17 -7.60 13.81
C LYS A 103 6.67 -7.29 15.23
N GLY A 104 6.55 -6.02 15.64
CA GLY A 104 6.99 -5.56 16.95
C GLY A 104 8.47 -5.18 17.02
N ALA A 105 9.21 -5.23 15.91
CA ALA A 105 10.57 -4.72 15.87
C ALA A 105 10.60 -3.21 16.15
N LYS A 106 11.63 -2.77 16.88
CA LYS A 106 11.91 -1.34 16.99
C LYS A 106 12.30 -0.81 15.62
N LEU A 107 11.61 0.24 15.20
CA LEU A 107 11.95 0.99 14.00
C LEU A 107 13.28 1.72 14.24
N GLY A 108 14.24 1.54 13.34
CA GLY A 108 15.53 2.22 13.39
C GLY A 108 15.50 3.54 12.61
N ASP A 109 16.63 4.24 12.57
CA ASP A 109 16.75 5.58 11.99
C ASP A 109 16.51 5.67 10.48
N LYS A 110 16.30 4.53 9.81
CA LYS A 110 15.98 4.42 8.37
C LYS A 110 14.62 3.78 8.10
N SER A 111 13.83 3.61 9.15
CA SER A 111 12.51 3.01 9.02
C SER A 111 11.54 3.94 8.32
N TRP A 112 10.67 3.38 7.49
CA TRP A 112 9.64 4.11 6.79
C TRP A 112 8.37 3.27 6.73
N GLY A 113 7.24 3.93 6.56
CA GLY A 113 5.95 3.26 6.51
C GLY A 113 4.81 4.25 6.31
N GLY A 114 3.61 3.72 6.31
CA GLY A 114 2.43 4.51 6.00
C GLY A 114 1.15 3.72 6.00
N VAL A 115 0.09 4.42 5.66
CA VAL A 115 -1.27 3.88 5.53
C VAL A 115 -1.88 4.35 4.22
N PHE A 116 -2.84 3.59 3.71
CA PHE A 116 -3.59 3.94 2.51
C PHE A 116 -5.03 3.46 2.60
N GLY A 117 -5.91 4.16 1.89
CA GLY A 117 -7.31 3.78 1.71
C GLY A 117 -7.74 4.11 0.29
N ALA A 118 -8.55 3.24 -0.31
CA ALA A 118 -9.02 3.42 -1.68
C ALA A 118 -10.42 2.86 -1.88
N LYS A 119 -11.19 3.52 -2.74
CA LYS A 119 -12.53 3.10 -3.14
C LYS A 119 -12.50 2.59 -4.57
N GLN A 120 -13.27 1.54 -4.83
CA GLN A 120 -13.43 0.97 -6.16
C GLN A 120 -14.06 2.02 -7.10
N ILE A 121 -13.46 2.21 -8.28
CA ILE A 121 -14.06 3.02 -9.35
C ILE A 121 -15.23 2.23 -9.93
N GLN A 122 -16.44 2.76 -9.82
CA GLN A 122 -17.61 2.22 -10.51
C GLN A 122 -17.58 2.70 -11.96
N LYS A 123 -17.64 1.75 -12.90
CA LYS A 123 -17.95 2.05 -14.31
C LYS A 123 -19.46 2.05 -14.49
#